data_AF-A0A9D4HL93-F1
#
_entry.id   AF-A0A9D4HL93-F1
#
_cell.length_a   1.000
_cell.length_b   1.000
_cell.length_c   1.000
_cell.angle_alpha   90.00
_cell.angle_beta   90.00
_cell.angle_gamma   90.00
#
_symmetry.space_group_name_H-M   'P 1'
#
loop_
_entity.id
_entity.type
_entity.pdbx_description
1 polymer ?
#
loop_
_entity_poly.entity_id
_entity_poly.type
_entity_poly.pdbx_seq_one_letter_code
_entity_poly.pdbx_strand_id
1 'polypeptide(L)' 'MNQHELSTFCAGGRISAIDCRTVDDIPSYSTGEMISCTINHGLEFRNDDNAPVTCSDYKIRYRCDCERK' A
#
# COMPACT_ATOMS: atom_id res chain seq x y z
N MET A 1 5.63 3.76 4.69
CA MET A 1 5.43 5.11 5.28
C MET A 1 5.50 4.98 6.79
N ASN A 2 6.25 5.83 7.47
CA ASN A 2 6.29 5.83 8.92
C ASN A 2 5.02 6.48 9.51
N GLN A 3 4.78 6.34 10.82
CA GLN A 3 3.58 6.89 11.48
C GLN A 3 3.44 8.42 11.34
N HIS A 4 4.55 9.15 11.23
CA HIS A 4 4.56 10.61 11.09
C HIS A 4 4.16 11.06 9.68
N GLU A 5 4.61 10.33 8.66
CA GLU A 5 4.18 10.53 7.27
C GLU A 5 2.69 10.22 7.09
N LEU A 6 2.22 9.14 7.73
CA LEU A 6 0.81 8.74 7.70
C LEU A 6 -0.12 9.80 8.33
N SER A 7 0.29 10.46 9.42
CA SER A 7 -0.51 11.52 10.05
C SER A 7 -0.51 12.82 9.26
N THR A 8 0.58 13.14 8.56
CA THR A 8 0.69 14.35 7.73
C THR A 8 -0.10 14.22 6.43
N PHE A 9 -0.16 13.01 5.85
CA PHE A 9 -0.81 12.76 4.56
C PHE A 9 -2.33 13.01 4.58
N CYS A 10 -3.00 12.73 5.70
CA CYS A 10 -4.43 12.96 5.88
C CYS A 10 -4.69 14.01 6.96
N ALA A 11 -4.32 15.26 6.70
CA ALA A 11 -4.53 16.35 7.65
C ALA A 11 -6.03 16.51 8.02
N GLY A 12 -6.36 16.30 9.29
CA GLY A 12 -7.73 16.41 9.80
C GLY A 12 -8.65 15.21 9.50
N GLY A 13 -8.08 14.08 9.06
CA GLY A 13 -8.81 12.83 8.85
C GLY A 13 -8.04 11.61 9.35
N ARG A 14 -8.60 10.42 9.10
CA ARG A 14 -7.94 9.15 9.43
C ARG A 14 -7.77 8.32 8.17
N ILE A 15 -6.59 7.70 8.00
CA ILE A 15 -6.39 6.69 6.97
C ILE A 15 -7.24 5.47 7.31
N SER A 16 -8.14 5.08 6.39
CA SER A 16 -9.07 3.96 6.59
C SER A 16 -8.84 2.79 5.66
N ALA A 17 -8.10 2.98 4.58
CA ALA A 17 -7.74 1.92 3.64
C ALA A 17 -6.44 2.25 2.89
N ILE A 18 -5.82 1.20 2.38
CA ILE A 18 -4.74 1.24 1.40
C ILE A 18 -5.19 0.43 0.18
N ASP A 19 -4.83 0.89 -1.02
CA ASP A 19 -5.00 0.17 -2.27
C ASP A 19 -3.63 0.07 -2.96
N CYS A 20 -3.20 -1.15 -3.22
CA CYS A 20 -1.93 -1.46 -3.87
C CYS A 20 -2.18 -2.12 -5.22
N ARG A 21 -1.61 -1.54 -6.28
CA ARG A 21 -1.77 -2.02 -7.65
C ARG A 21 -0.44 -1.96 -8.39
N THR A 22 -0.25 -2.80 -9.39
CA THR A 22 0.85 -2.60 -10.32
C THR A 22 0.69 -1.24 -11.02
N VAL A 23 1.75 -0.76 -11.67
CA VAL A 23 1.67 0.44 -12.52
C VAL A 23 0.60 0.30 -13.61
N ASP A 24 0.35 -0.93 -14.07
CA ASP A 24 -0.68 -1.33 -15.03
C ASP A 24 -2.08 -1.56 -14.41
N ASP A 25 -2.30 -1.09 -13.17
CA ASP A 25 -3.58 -1.15 -12.45
C ASP A 25 -4.09 -2.55 -12.05
N ILE A 26 -3.22 -3.58 -12.11
CA ILE A 26 -3.54 -4.92 -11.63
C ILE A 26 -3.52 -4.92 -10.09
N PRO A 27 -4.61 -5.32 -9.41
CA PRO A 27 -4.62 -5.42 -7.95
C PRO A 27 -3.55 -6.38 -7.42
N SER A 28 -2.86 -6.01 -6.33
CA SER A 28 -1.77 -6.83 -5.78
C SER A 28 -2.17 -8.28 -5.50
N TYR A 29 -3.39 -8.51 -4.99
CA TYR A 29 -3.92 -9.84 -4.69
C TYR A 29 -4.18 -10.73 -5.94
N SER A 30 -4.12 -10.17 -7.15
CA SER A 30 -4.30 -10.92 -8.41
C SER A 30 -3.01 -11.12 -9.20
N THR A 31 -1.86 -10.66 -8.69
CA THR A 31 -0.56 -10.77 -9.39
C THR A 31 0.10 -12.13 -9.20
N GLY A 32 -0.25 -12.84 -8.12
CA GLY A 32 0.41 -14.08 -7.71
C GLY A 32 1.69 -13.87 -6.89
N GLU A 33 2.10 -12.62 -6.67
CA GLU A 33 3.24 -12.27 -5.81
C GLU A 33 2.83 -12.27 -4.32
N MET A 34 3.73 -12.73 -3.45
CA MET A 34 3.58 -12.64 -1.99
C MET A 34 4.01 -11.26 -1.49
N ILE A 35 3.05 -10.34 -1.43
CA ILE A 35 3.27 -8.93 -1.07
C ILE A 35 2.44 -8.57 0.15
N SER A 36 3.03 -7.82 1.08
CA SER A 36 2.30 -7.19 2.17
C SER A 36 1.81 -5.82 1.72
N CYS A 37 0.50 -5.57 1.77
CA CYS A 37 -0.13 -4.28 1.50
C CYS A 37 -1.00 -3.89 2.69
N THR A 38 -0.46 -3.06 3.60
CA THR A 38 -1.16 -2.68 4.83
C THR A 38 -1.04 -1.20 5.12
N ILE A 39 -1.95 -0.66 5.94
CA ILE A 39 -1.92 0.77 6.28
C ILE A 39 -0.60 1.13 7.00
N ASN A 40 -0.19 0.30 7.95
CA ASN A 40 0.95 0.58 8.84
C ASN A 40 2.31 0.39 8.15
N HIS A 41 2.39 -0.54 7.21
CA HIS A 41 3.66 -0.87 6.53
C HIS A 41 3.74 -0.31 5.11
N GLY A 42 2.61 0.06 4.50
CA GLY A 42 2.54 0.38 3.08
C GLY A 42 2.61 -0.89 2.25
N LEU A 43 3.44 -0.87 1.20
CA LEU A 43 3.73 -2.02 0.36
C LEU A 43 5.13 -2.57 0.68
N GLU A 44 5.21 -3.85 0.98
CA GLU A 44 6.48 -4.56 1.20
C GLU A 44 6.52 -5.83 0.33
N PHE A 45 7.56 -5.94 -0.49
CA PHE A 45 7.93 -7.16 -1.19
C PHE A 45 9.14 -7.78 -0.49
N ARG A 46 9.11 -9.09 -0.25
CA ARG A 46 10.21 -9.83 0.37
C ARG A 46 10.78 -10.81 -0.63
N ASN A 47 12.03 -10.62 -1.01
CA ASN A 47 12.71 -11.46 -1.99
C ASN A 47 12.74 -12.93 -1.56
N ASP A 48 12.95 -13.21 -0.27
CA ASP A 48 13.02 -14.59 0.24
C ASP A 48 11.69 -15.34 0.09
N ASP A 49 10.57 -14.63 0.23
CA ASP A 49 9.22 -15.21 0.07
C ASP A 49 8.87 -15.39 -1.41
N ASN A 50 9.51 -14.64 -2.32
CA ASN A 50 9.13 -14.60 -3.73
C ASN A 50 10.18 -15.17 -4.68
N ALA A 51 11.35 -15.62 -4.20
CA ALA A 51 12.41 -16.13 -5.05
C ALA A 51 11.91 -17.32 -5.91
N PRO A 52 12.24 -17.37 -7.21
CA PRO A 52 13.14 -16.49 -7.97
C PRO A 52 12.43 -15.31 -8.68
N VAL A 53 11.17 -15.02 -8.37
CA VAL A 53 10.33 -14.01 -9.03
C VAL A 53 10.86 -12.60 -8.76
N THR A 54 10.94 -11.80 -9.82
CA THR A 54 11.23 -10.36 -9.74
C THR A 54 9.96 -9.60 -9.38
N CYS A 55 10.05 -8.69 -8.42
CA CYS A 55 8.95 -7.80 -8.04
C CYS A 55 8.46 -6.98 -9.24
N SER A 56 7.16 -6.97 -9.47
CA SER A 56 6.53 -6.01 -10.38
C SER A 56 6.63 -4.59 -9.84
N ASP A 57 6.47 -3.59 -10.70
CA ASP A 57 6.38 -2.20 -10.27
C ASP A 57 4.98 -1.88 -9.75
N TYR A 58 4.89 -1.25 -8.57
CA TYR A 58 3.63 -0.92 -7.91
C TYR A 58 3.45 0.57 -7.64
N LYS A 59 2.19 0.98 -7.63
CA LYS A 59 1.68 2.24 -7.09
C LYS A 59 0.72 1.95 -5.94
N ILE A 60 0.77 2.79 -4.92
CA ILE A 60 -0.14 2.70 -3.77
C ILE A 60 -0.91 4.00 -3.58
N ARG A 61 -2.12 3.89 -3.04
CA ARG A 61 -2.90 5.04 -2.57
C ARG A 61 -3.55 4.74 -1.22
N TYR A 62 -3.73 5.77 -0.42
CA TYR A 62 -4.43 5.71 0.85
C TYR A 62 -5.77 6.42 0.76
N ARG A 63 -6.78 5.89 1.45
CA ARG A 63 -8.06 6.58 1.64
C ARG A 63 -8.02 7.35 2.96
N CYS A 64 -8.15 8.67 2.86
CA CYS A 64 -8.41 9.54 4.00
C CYS A 64 -9.93 9.64 4.21
N ASP A 65 -10.43 9.18 5.35
CA ASP A 65 -11.78 9.51 5.79
C ASP A 65 -11.69 10.80 6.62
N CYS A 66 -12.15 11.91 6.04
CA CYS A 66 -12.26 13.17 6.76
C CYS A 66 -13.55 13.16 7.58
N GLU A 67 -13.46 13.43 8.87
CA GLU A 67 -14.65 13.69 9.66
C GLU A 67 -15.24 15.01 9.16
N ARG A 68 -16.42 14.94 8.52
CA ARG A 68 -17.17 16.16 8.18
C ARG A 68 -17.43 16.89 9.49
N LYS A 69 -16.87 18.11 9.63
CA LYS A 69 -17.35 19.06 10.62
C LYS A 69 -18.76 19.51 10.28
#